data_AF-X1K5A1-F1
#
_entry.id   AF-X1K5A1-F1
#
_cell.length_a   1.000
_cell.length_b   1.000
_cell.length_c   1.000
_cell.angle_alpha   90.00
_cell.angle_beta   90.00
_cell.angle_gamma   90.00
#
_symmetry.space_group_name_H-M   'P 1'
#
loop_
_entity.id
_entity.type
_entity.pdbx_description
1 polymer ?
#
loop_
_entity_poly.entity_id
_entity_poly.type
_entity_poly.pdbx_seq_one_letter_code
_entity_poly.pdbx_strand_id
1 'polypeptide(L)'
;MTQQKSFTKNPSSNKNSFNLNNLSMREFEAFLIFLRHEGEELSVLKKFIDLSFNYTSRTKSYDYINSLCKKGFANKKTTLEKGKNVTRIFIRKKIRKEYEKFILPTIGSIKESLKDVFEEYIDDLKDVEKIREKFRAYTETVILSINNLLVNEPVKTLKSKRFQKKLYDTIWKYFRAEMLKFQIFDI
;
A
#
# COMPACT_ATOMS: atom_id res chain seq x y z
N MET A 1 -0.14 -48.87 52.82
CA MET A 1 -0.20 -47.46 53.27
C MET A 1 1.21 -46.90 53.14
N THR A 2 1.56 -45.87 52.37
CA THR A 2 0.80 -44.84 51.64
C THR A 2 1.77 -44.28 50.59
N GLN A 3 1.35 -44.12 49.33
CA GLN A 3 2.16 -43.52 48.27
C GLN A 3 2.44 -42.04 48.58
N GLN A 4 3.73 -41.64 48.56
CA GLN A 4 4.13 -40.23 48.54
C GLN A 4 3.76 -39.64 47.17
N LYS A 5 2.71 -38.81 47.13
CA LYS A 5 2.42 -37.93 45.99
C LYS A 5 3.48 -36.83 45.95
N SER A 6 4.39 -36.90 44.98
CA SER A 6 5.18 -35.75 44.56
C SER A 6 4.25 -34.73 43.91
N PHE A 7 3.99 -33.62 44.60
CA PHE A 7 3.43 -32.44 43.97
C PHE A 7 4.52 -31.83 43.08
N THR A 8 4.54 -32.20 41.81
CA THR A 8 5.19 -31.40 40.77
C THR A 8 4.50 -30.04 40.74
N LYS A 9 5.16 -29.04 41.34
CA LYS A 9 4.85 -27.63 41.11
C LYS A 9 4.86 -27.41 39.61
N ASN A 10 3.68 -27.20 39.02
CA ASN A 10 3.57 -26.62 37.69
C ASN A 10 4.37 -25.31 37.69
N PRO A 11 5.26 -25.08 36.72
CA PRO A 11 5.90 -23.78 36.60
C PRO A 11 4.77 -22.78 36.34
N SER A 12 4.65 -21.81 37.24
CA SER A 12 3.79 -20.64 37.06
C SER A 12 4.20 -19.97 35.76
N SER A 13 3.48 -20.26 34.68
CA SER A 13 3.73 -19.62 33.40
C SER A 13 3.55 -18.12 33.61
N ASN A 14 4.60 -17.38 33.26
CA ASN A 14 4.72 -15.96 33.44
C ASN A 14 3.69 -15.25 32.52
N LYS A 15 2.41 -15.24 32.92
CA LYS A 15 1.25 -14.81 32.11
C LYS A 15 1.21 -13.30 31.80
N ASN A 16 2.28 -12.56 32.07
CA ASN A 16 2.30 -11.09 32.05
C ASN A 16 3.42 -10.45 31.22
N SER A 17 4.19 -11.22 30.44
CA SER A 17 5.13 -10.66 29.46
C SER A 17 4.43 -10.41 28.13
N PHE A 18 4.28 -9.14 27.74
CA PHE A 18 3.86 -8.75 26.40
C PHE A 18 4.87 -9.34 25.39
N ASN A 19 4.39 -10.19 24.49
CA ASN A 19 5.21 -10.72 23.40
C ASN A 19 4.36 -10.83 22.14
N LEU A 20 4.62 -9.95 21.17
CA LEU A 20 3.93 -9.96 19.87
C LEU A 20 4.23 -11.24 19.07
N ASN A 21 5.34 -11.92 19.35
CA ASN A 21 5.68 -13.20 18.71
C ASN A 21 4.69 -14.33 19.06
N ASN A 22 3.83 -14.11 20.06
CA ASN A 22 2.78 -15.07 20.43
C ASN A 22 1.48 -14.87 19.65
N LEU A 23 1.43 -13.94 18.68
CA LEU A 23 0.28 -13.72 17.80
C LEU A 23 0.58 -14.25 16.40
N SER A 24 -0.34 -15.05 15.86
CA SER A 24 -0.38 -15.28 14.41
C SER A 24 -0.71 -13.97 13.67
N MET A 25 -0.42 -13.90 12.37
CA MET A 25 -0.73 -12.71 11.55
C MET A 25 -2.20 -12.29 11.66
N ARG A 26 -3.13 -13.26 11.65
CA ARG A 26 -4.57 -12.99 11.80
C ARG A 26 -4.95 -12.50 13.19
N GLU A 27 -4.29 -13.00 14.24
CA GLU A 27 -4.51 -12.48 15.59
C GLU A 27 -3.92 -11.08 15.76
N PHE A 28 -2.80 -10.78 15.09
CA PHE A 28 -2.22 -9.45 15.06
C PHE A 28 -3.14 -8.45 14.34
N GLU A 29 -3.67 -8.81 13.15
CA GLU A 29 -4.67 -8.00 12.46
C GLU A 29 -5.93 -7.77 13.32
N ALA A 30 -6.43 -8.81 14.00
CA ALA A 30 -7.56 -8.67 14.92
C ALA A 30 -7.22 -7.78 16.12
N PHE A 31 -5.98 -7.82 16.60
CA PHE A 31 -5.50 -6.92 17.65
C PHE A 31 -5.43 -5.46 17.18
N LEU A 32 -5.07 -5.18 15.92
CA LEU A 32 -5.15 -3.83 15.35
C LEU A 32 -6.60 -3.31 15.28
N ILE A 33 -7.57 -4.19 14.98
CA ILE A 33 -9.00 -3.85 15.01
C ILE A 33 -9.42 -3.49 16.45
N PHE A 34 -8.95 -4.22 17.46
CA PHE A 34 -9.24 -3.90 18.85
C PHE A 34 -8.70 -2.52 19.24
N LEU A 35 -7.50 -2.16 18.75
CA LEU A 35 -6.88 -0.87 19.06
C LEU A 35 -7.71 0.30 18.51
N ARG A 36 -8.36 0.11 17.36
CA ARG A 36 -9.23 1.12 16.74
C ARG A 36 -10.63 1.18 17.37
N HIS A 37 -11.14 0.07 17.87
CA HIS A 37 -12.52 -0.10 18.34
C HIS A 37 -12.60 -0.50 19.81
N GLU A 38 -11.72 0.05 20.63
CA GLU A 38 -11.66 -0.30 22.04
C GLU A 38 -12.88 0.20 22.82
N GLY A 39 -13.37 -0.60 23.75
CA GLY A 39 -14.54 -0.30 24.56
C GLY A 39 -15.87 -0.60 23.85
N GLU A 40 -15.80 -1.03 22.59
CA GLU A 40 -16.97 -1.50 21.86
C GLU A 40 -17.55 -2.79 22.44
N GLU A 41 -18.84 -2.99 22.17
CA GLU A 41 -19.52 -4.22 22.51
C GLU A 41 -18.91 -5.40 21.74
N LEU A 42 -18.81 -6.55 22.41
CA LEU A 42 -18.32 -7.81 21.85
C LEU A 42 -18.99 -8.16 20.50
N SER A 43 -20.29 -7.92 20.37
CA SER A 43 -21.06 -8.20 19.15
C SER A 43 -20.70 -7.26 17.99
N VAL A 44 -20.40 -5.99 18.29
CA VAL A 44 -19.96 -4.97 17.33
C VAL A 44 -18.53 -5.26 16.88
N LEU A 45 -17.64 -5.54 17.83
CA LEU A 45 -16.25 -5.90 17.53
C LEU A 45 -16.15 -7.15 16.66
N LYS A 46 -17.03 -8.13 16.90
CA LYS A 46 -17.16 -9.31 16.04
C LYS A 46 -17.49 -8.95 14.58
N LYS A 47 -18.41 -8.01 14.36
CA LYS A 47 -18.76 -7.54 13.01
C LYS A 47 -17.57 -6.88 12.30
N PHE A 48 -16.78 -6.07 13.01
CA PHE A 48 -15.58 -5.46 12.40
C PHE A 48 -14.56 -6.50 11.93
N ILE A 49 -14.36 -7.57 12.70
CA ILE A 49 -13.48 -8.67 12.31
C ILE A 49 -14.05 -9.46 11.14
N ASP A 50 -15.35 -9.77 11.15
CA ASP A 50 -15.99 -10.48 10.03
C ASP A 50 -15.83 -9.72 8.73
N LEU A 51 -16.08 -8.40 8.75
CA LEU A 51 -15.95 -7.52 7.60
C LEU A 51 -14.49 -7.44 7.12
N SER A 52 -13.55 -7.32 8.04
CA SER A 52 -12.13 -7.19 7.68
C SER A 52 -11.55 -8.49 7.09
N PHE A 53 -12.03 -9.65 7.54
CA PHE A 53 -11.51 -10.96 7.15
C PHE A 53 -12.40 -11.72 6.16
N ASN A 54 -13.49 -11.09 5.69
CA ASN A 54 -14.50 -11.69 4.82
C ASN A 54 -15.02 -13.04 5.35
N TYR A 55 -15.24 -13.14 6.66
CA TYR A 55 -15.76 -14.37 7.25
C TYR A 55 -17.27 -14.45 7.17
N THR A 56 -17.75 -15.59 6.66
CA THR A 56 -19.15 -16.00 6.71
C THR A 56 -19.48 -16.83 7.95
N SER A 57 -18.46 -17.31 8.67
CA SER A 57 -18.62 -18.14 9.86
C SER A 57 -19.17 -17.34 11.04
N ARG A 58 -20.11 -17.92 11.78
CA ARG A 58 -20.69 -17.30 12.97
C ARG A 58 -19.72 -17.20 14.14
N THR A 59 -18.69 -18.06 14.22
CA THR A 59 -17.86 -18.25 15.43
C THR A 59 -16.42 -17.80 15.29
N LYS A 60 -15.83 -17.86 14.08
CA LYS A 60 -14.39 -17.59 13.87
C LYS A 60 -13.92 -16.28 14.49
N SER A 61 -14.67 -15.19 14.30
CA SER A 61 -14.33 -13.89 14.87
C SER A 61 -14.37 -13.87 16.40
N TYR A 62 -15.27 -14.63 17.03
CA TYR A 62 -15.26 -14.81 18.47
C TYR A 62 -14.04 -15.60 18.94
N ASP A 63 -13.54 -16.55 18.15
CA ASP A 63 -12.33 -17.32 18.49
C ASP A 63 -11.10 -16.40 18.57
N TYR A 64 -10.94 -15.47 17.62
CA TYR A 64 -9.89 -14.46 17.67
C TYR A 64 -10.03 -13.56 18.90
N ILE A 65 -11.24 -13.09 19.21
CA ILE A 65 -11.49 -12.26 20.39
C ILE A 65 -11.14 -13.01 21.68
N ASN A 66 -11.56 -14.27 21.77
CA ASN A 66 -11.28 -15.14 22.90
C ASN A 66 -9.79 -15.43 23.04
N SER A 67 -9.10 -15.69 21.92
CA SER A 67 -7.66 -15.94 21.91
C SER A 67 -6.88 -14.73 22.42
N LEU A 68 -7.16 -13.54 21.90
CA LEU A 68 -6.52 -12.30 22.35
C LEU A 68 -6.76 -12.00 23.83
N CYS A 69 -7.97 -12.27 24.33
CA CYS A 69 -8.26 -12.16 25.77
C CYS A 69 -7.48 -13.20 26.60
N LYS A 70 -7.44 -14.47 26.16
CA LYS A 70 -6.71 -15.56 26.84
C LYS A 70 -5.21 -15.31 26.89
N LYS A 71 -4.65 -14.76 25.80
CA LYS A 71 -3.23 -14.35 25.69
C LYS A 71 -2.90 -13.07 26.45
N GLY A 72 -3.89 -12.41 27.05
CA GLY A 72 -3.68 -11.25 27.92
C GLY A 72 -3.54 -9.91 27.18
N PHE A 73 -3.86 -9.84 25.89
CA PHE A 73 -3.83 -8.58 25.14
C PHE A 73 -5.03 -7.68 25.48
N ALA A 74 -6.17 -8.31 25.73
CA ALA A 74 -7.43 -7.63 26.05
C ALA A 74 -8.10 -8.23 27.30
N ASN A 75 -9.10 -7.55 27.82
CA ASN A 75 -10.00 -8.03 28.86
C ASN A 75 -11.45 -7.74 28.51
N LYS A 76 -12.34 -8.64 28.95
CA LYS A 76 -13.78 -8.46 28.83
C LYS A 76 -14.30 -7.81 30.11
N LYS A 77 -15.15 -6.81 29.98
CA LYS A 77 -15.89 -6.20 31.09
C LYS A 77 -17.37 -6.30 30.79
N THR A 78 -18.11 -6.96 31.67
CA THR A 78 -19.55 -7.11 31.55
C THR A 78 -20.24 -6.18 32.52
N THR A 79 -21.16 -5.37 32.02
CA THR A 79 -21.93 -4.39 32.80
C THR A 79 -23.41 -4.53 32.48
N LEU A 80 -24.26 -4.26 33.46
CA LEU A 80 -25.70 -4.23 33.25
C LEU A 80 -26.07 -2.84 32.69
N GLU A 81 -26.46 -2.79 31.42
CA GLU A 81 -26.88 -1.57 30.73
C GLU A 81 -28.33 -1.75 30.27
N LYS A 82 -29.24 -0.88 30.73
CA LYS A 82 -30.68 -0.93 30.38
C LYS A 82 -31.32 -2.32 30.58
N GLY A 83 -30.97 -2.99 31.67
CA GLY A 83 -31.49 -4.33 32.02
C GLY A 83 -30.88 -5.50 31.23
N LYS A 84 -29.88 -5.25 30.38
CA LYS A 84 -29.17 -6.29 29.61
C LYS A 84 -27.70 -6.36 30.03
N ASN A 85 -27.15 -7.56 30.11
CA ASN A 85 -25.72 -7.75 30.31
C ASN A 85 -24.98 -7.47 29.00
N VAL A 86 -24.24 -6.36 28.96
CA VAL A 86 -23.43 -5.94 27.81
C VAL A 86 -21.97 -6.25 28.12
N THR A 87 -21.30 -6.98 27.23
CA THR A 87 -19.88 -7.28 27.37
C THR A 87 -19.08 -6.43 26.41
N ARG A 88 -18.16 -5.62 26.95
CA ARG A 88 -17.26 -4.75 26.20
C ARG A 88 -15.82 -5.24 26.28
N ILE A 89 -15.04 -4.97 25.26
CA ILE A 89 -13.65 -5.43 25.15
C ILE A 89 -12.71 -4.24 25.28
N PHE A 90 -11.76 -4.34 26.21
CA PHE A 90 -10.76 -3.30 26.45
C PHE A 90 -9.36 -3.85 26.25
N ILE A 91 -8.44 -3.01 25.79
CA ILE A 91 -7.04 -3.38 25.69
C ILE A 91 -6.38 -3.10 27.02
N ARG A 92 -5.50 -4.01 27.45
CA ARG A 92 -4.79 -3.79 28.70
C ARG A 92 -3.81 -2.62 28.54
N LYS A 93 -3.81 -1.68 29.48
CA LYS A 93 -2.96 -0.47 29.46
C LYS A 93 -1.48 -0.77 29.17
N LYS A 94 -0.92 -1.85 29.75
CA LYS A 94 0.48 -2.26 29.50
C LYS A 94 0.73 -2.59 28.02
N ILE A 95 -0.20 -3.31 27.39
CA ILE A 95 -0.13 -3.73 25.99
C ILE A 95 -0.19 -2.51 25.07
N ARG A 96 -1.08 -1.55 25.38
CA ARG A 96 -1.18 -0.30 24.64
C ARG A 96 0.14 0.49 24.68
N LYS A 97 0.72 0.67 25.87
CA LYS A 97 1.99 1.39 26.03
C LYS A 97 3.12 0.78 25.21
N GLU A 98 3.21 -0.53 25.16
CA GLU A 98 4.23 -1.22 24.36
C GLU A 98 3.99 -1.05 22.86
N TYR A 99 2.74 -1.16 22.40
CA TYR A 99 2.37 -0.88 21.01
C TYR A 99 2.72 0.57 20.61
N GLU A 100 2.37 1.54 21.45
CA GLU A 100 2.66 2.96 21.22
C GLU A 100 4.17 3.25 21.17
N LYS A 101 4.96 2.56 22.00
CA LYS A 101 6.42 2.77 22.08
C LYS A 101 7.17 2.17 20.89
N PHE A 102 6.77 0.98 20.43
CA PHE A 102 7.57 0.22 19.46
C PHE A 102 6.95 0.16 18.06
N ILE A 103 5.63 0.07 17.96
CA ILE A 103 4.97 -0.19 16.69
C ILE A 103 4.57 1.10 15.99
N LEU A 104 4.07 2.12 16.72
CA LEU A 104 3.68 3.40 16.10
C LEU A 104 4.84 4.11 15.38
N PRO A 105 6.05 4.25 15.97
CA PRO A 105 7.16 4.89 15.27
C PRO A 105 7.59 4.10 14.03
N THR A 106 7.58 2.77 14.12
CA THR A 106 7.95 1.88 13.01
C THR A 106 6.96 2.00 11.85
N ILE A 107 5.65 2.01 12.11
CA ILE A 107 4.62 2.24 11.08
C ILE A 107 4.77 3.63 10.46
N GLY A 108 5.06 4.65 11.28
CA GLY A 108 5.31 6.01 10.81
C GLY A 108 6.48 6.06 9.82
N SER A 109 7.63 5.51 10.21
CA SER A 109 8.83 5.45 9.38
C SER A 109 8.60 4.67 8.08
N ILE A 110 7.92 3.50 8.14
CA ILE A 110 7.59 2.73 6.93
C ILE A 110 6.69 3.52 5.99
N LYS A 111 5.70 4.25 6.53
CA LYS A 111 4.79 5.05 5.71
C LYS A 111 5.51 6.21 5.02
N GLU A 112 6.43 6.87 5.71
CA GLU A 112 7.28 7.93 5.14
C GLU A 112 8.17 7.36 4.03
N SER A 113 8.89 6.28 4.28
CA SER A 113 9.73 5.65 3.25
C SER A 113 8.94 5.18 2.03
N LEU A 114 7.72 4.63 2.22
CA LEU A 114 6.86 4.27 1.10
C LEU A 114 6.41 5.51 0.31
N LYS A 115 6.07 6.61 1.01
CA LYS A 115 5.67 7.86 0.37
C LYS A 115 6.80 8.42 -0.49
N ASP A 116 8.02 8.43 0.02
CA ASP A 116 9.20 8.93 -0.69
C ASP A 116 9.45 8.12 -1.97
N VAL A 117 9.38 6.79 -1.90
CA VAL A 117 9.52 5.90 -3.06
C VAL A 117 8.41 6.14 -4.09
N PHE A 118 7.16 6.33 -3.65
CA PHE A 118 6.06 6.62 -4.58
C PHE A 118 6.20 8.00 -5.23
N GLU A 119 6.70 9.00 -4.50
CA GLU A 119 6.97 10.34 -5.05
C GLU A 119 8.06 10.28 -6.13
N GLU A 120 9.15 9.54 -5.89
CA GLU A 120 10.20 9.30 -6.89
C GLU A 120 9.66 8.66 -8.17
N TYR A 121 8.88 7.58 -8.06
CA TYR A 121 8.27 6.93 -9.24
C TYR A 121 7.28 7.83 -9.98
N ILE A 122 6.52 8.66 -9.27
CA ILE A 122 5.58 9.60 -9.88
C ILE A 122 6.34 10.67 -10.68
N ASP A 123 7.46 11.15 -10.16
CA ASP A 123 8.25 12.16 -10.83
C ASP A 123 8.96 11.60 -12.07
N ASP A 124 9.49 10.37 -11.99
CA ASP A 124 10.01 9.64 -13.16
C ASP A 124 8.93 9.47 -14.26
N LEU A 125 7.71 9.12 -13.88
CA LEU A 125 6.59 8.98 -14.82
C LEU A 125 6.22 10.31 -15.49
N LYS A 126 6.24 11.42 -14.74
CA LYS A 126 6.01 12.76 -15.31
C LYS A 126 7.08 13.12 -16.33
N ASP A 127 8.34 12.78 -16.07
CA ASP A 127 9.44 13.08 -16.98
C ASP A 127 9.37 12.23 -18.26
N VAL A 128 8.96 10.96 -18.16
CA VAL A 128 8.66 10.13 -19.33
C VAL A 128 7.51 10.73 -20.16
N GLU A 129 6.44 11.20 -19.52
CA GLU A 129 5.31 11.80 -20.25
C GLU A 129 5.71 13.13 -20.92
N LYS A 130 6.54 13.96 -20.28
CA LYS A 130 7.12 15.16 -20.93
C LYS A 130 7.95 14.80 -22.16
N ILE A 131 8.77 13.75 -22.09
CA ILE A 131 9.56 13.27 -23.24
C ILE A 131 8.63 12.80 -24.36
N ARG A 132 7.58 12.06 -24.01
CA ARG A 132 6.58 11.56 -24.95
C ARG A 132 5.83 12.70 -25.65
N GLU A 133 5.40 13.72 -24.91
CA GLU A 133 4.73 14.90 -25.47
C GLU A 133 5.64 15.68 -26.42
N LYS A 134 6.92 15.86 -26.06
CA LYS A 134 7.92 16.48 -26.94
C LYS A 134 8.10 15.68 -28.23
N PHE A 135 8.22 14.36 -28.14
CA PHE A 135 8.34 13.49 -29.31
C PHE A 135 7.08 13.53 -30.18
N ARG A 136 5.89 13.60 -29.57
CA ARG A 136 4.63 13.77 -30.27
C ARG A 136 4.58 15.11 -31.02
N ALA A 137 4.89 16.23 -30.37
CA ALA A 137 4.90 17.55 -31.01
C ALA A 137 5.91 17.61 -32.18
N TYR A 138 7.09 17.00 -32.00
CA TYR A 138 8.08 16.85 -33.06
C TYR A 138 7.54 16.08 -34.27
N THR A 139 6.97 14.90 -34.03
CA THR A 139 6.41 14.05 -35.10
C THR A 139 5.24 14.72 -35.83
N GLU A 140 4.34 15.40 -35.11
CA GLU A 140 3.26 16.19 -35.70
C GLU A 140 3.80 17.30 -36.62
N THR A 141 4.86 18.00 -36.21
CA THR A 141 5.51 19.06 -37.02
C THR A 141 6.13 18.50 -38.30
N VAL A 142 6.79 17.34 -38.22
CA VAL A 142 7.37 16.66 -39.39
C VAL A 142 6.27 16.21 -40.35
N ILE A 143 5.19 15.60 -39.84
CA ILE A 143 4.04 15.16 -40.65
C ILE A 143 3.40 16.35 -41.36
N LEU A 144 3.14 17.46 -40.65
CA LEU A 144 2.57 18.67 -41.25
C LEU A 144 3.46 19.23 -42.36
N SER A 145 4.78 19.23 -42.15
CA SER A 145 5.74 19.70 -43.14
C SER A 145 5.77 18.80 -44.39
N ILE A 146 5.70 17.48 -44.21
CA ILE A 146 5.61 16.53 -45.32
C ILE A 146 4.28 16.70 -46.06
N ASN A 147 3.16 16.83 -45.35
CA ASN A 147 1.85 17.04 -45.96
C ASN A 147 1.83 18.34 -46.79
N ASN A 148 2.42 19.42 -46.27
CA ASN A 148 2.56 20.66 -47.03
C ASN A 148 3.40 20.48 -48.31
N LEU A 149 4.44 19.65 -48.28
CA LEU A 149 5.21 19.31 -49.48
C LEU A 149 4.40 18.49 -50.48
N LEU A 150 3.59 17.54 -50.00
CA LEU A 150 2.76 16.68 -50.83
C LEU A 150 1.63 17.45 -51.53
N VAL A 151 0.97 18.38 -50.82
CA VAL A 151 -0.16 19.17 -51.36
C VAL A 151 0.30 20.16 -52.43
N ASN A 152 1.53 20.67 -52.31
CA ASN A 152 2.06 21.71 -53.21
C ASN A 152 2.81 21.15 -54.44
N GLU A 153 2.89 19.83 -54.59
CA GLU A 153 3.64 19.18 -55.67
C GLU A 153 2.72 18.41 -56.62
N PRO A 154 2.90 18.53 -57.95
CA PRO A 154 2.11 17.78 -58.92
C PRO A 154 2.21 16.26 -58.69
N VAL A 155 1.11 15.51 -58.83
CA VAL A 155 1.09 14.05 -58.61
C VAL A 155 2.16 13.29 -59.42
N LYS A 156 2.49 13.79 -60.61
CA LYS A 156 3.53 13.23 -61.49
C LYS A 156 4.96 13.38 -60.93
N THR A 157 5.23 14.39 -60.10
CA THR A 157 6.55 14.67 -59.52
C THR A 157 6.78 13.95 -58.18
N LEU A 158 5.72 13.43 -57.54
CA LEU A 158 5.80 12.72 -56.25
C LEU A 158 6.69 11.46 -56.29
N LYS A 159 6.78 10.79 -57.44
CA LYS A 159 7.65 9.61 -57.64
C LYS A 159 9.07 9.98 -58.09
N SER A 160 9.36 11.27 -58.28
CA SER A 160 10.68 11.70 -58.75
C SER A 160 11.74 11.58 -57.66
N LYS A 161 12.96 11.21 -58.05
CA LYS A 161 14.13 11.20 -57.15
C LYS A 161 14.36 12.57 -56.48
N ARG A 162 14.05 13.66 -57.20
CA ARG A 162 14.18 15.04 -56.69
C ARG A 162 13.22 15.33 -55.55
N PHE A 163 11.97 14.90 -55.67
CA PHE A 163 10.98 15.06 -54.60
C PHE A 163 11.28 14.17 -53.39
N GLN A 164 11.68 12.91 -53.64
CA GLN A 164 12.14 12.02 -52.57
C GLN A 164 13.32 12.62 -51.78
N LYS A 165 14.31 13.19 -52.47
CA LYS A 165 15.42 13.92 -51.83
C LYS A 165 14.91 15.08 -50.97
N LYS A 166 13.96 15.88 -51.47
CA LYS A 166 13.36 17.00 -50.74
C LYS A 166 12.62 16.55 -49.46
N LEU A 167 11.93 15.40 -49.50
CA LEU A 167 11.34 14.78 -48.31
C LEU A 167 12.40 14.38 -47.28
N TYR A 168 13.45 13.68 -47.72
CA TYR A 168 14.55 13.29 -46.84
C TYR A 168 15.27 14.50 -46.24
N ASP A 169 15.58 15.52 -47.04
CA ASP A 169 16.21 16.75 -46.56
C ASP A 169 15.32 17.48 -45.54
N THR A 170 14.00 17.45 -45.71
CA THR A 170 13.04 18.05 -44.79
C THR A 170 12.99 17.29 -43.47
N ILE A 171 12.87 15.97 -43.50
CA ILE A 171 12.92 15.11 -42.30
C ILE A 171 14.25 15.33 -41.56
N TRP A 172 15.35 15.35 -42.31
CA TRP A 172 16.69 15.52 -41.74
C TRP A 172 16.92 16.91 -41.14
N LYS A 173 16.36 17.97 -41.74
CA LYS A 173 16.39 19.33 -41.18
C LYS A 173 15.72 19.39 -39.81
N TYR A 174 14.53 18.81 -39.68
CA TYR A 174 13.83 18.76 -38.39
C TYR A 174 14.57 17.89 -37.37
N PHE A 175 15.09 16.74 -37.80
CA PHE A 175 15.90 15.88 -36.94
C PHE A 175 17.14 16.60 -36.41
N ARG A 176 17.90 17.28 -37.27
CA ARG A 176 19.08 18.07 -36.85
C ARG A 176 18.70 19.22 -35.92
N ALA A 177 17.64 19.96 -36.22
CA ALA A 177 17.19 21.06 -35.37
C ALA A 177 16.79 20.57 -33.97
N GLU A 178 16.20 19.39 -33.87
CA GLU A 178 15.85 18.79 -32.58
C GLU A 178 17.11 18.31 -31.84
N MET A 179 18.03 17.62 -32.51
CA MET A 179 19.30 17.16 -31.92
C MET A 179 20.20 18.30 -31.42
N LEU A 180 20.18 19.46 -32.08
CA LEU A 180 20.90 20.66 -31.63
C LEU A 180 20.35 21.25 -30.32
N LYS A 181 19.04 21.09 -30.04
CA LYS A 181 18.45 21.52 -28.75
C LYS A 181 18.91 20.66 -27.57
N PHE A 182 19.37 19.43 -27.84
CA PHE A 182 19.84 18.50 -26.82
C PHE A 182 21.36 18.53 -26.60
N GLN A 183 22.10 19.48 -27.20
CA GLN A 183 23.57 19.58 -27.11
C GLN A 183 24.32 18.27 -27.47
N ILE A 184 23.72 17.40 -28.28
CA ILE A 184 24.33 16.10 -28.64
C ILE A 184 25.50 16.25 -29.64
N PHE A 185 25.72 17.46 -30.18
CA PHE A 185 26.77 17.74 -31.16
C PHE A 185 27.89 18.68 -30.66
N ASP A 186 27.97 19.00 -29.38
CA ASP A 186 29.17 19.62 -28.81
C ASP A 186 30.18 18.51 -28.43
N ILE A 187 30.86 17.98 -29.46
CA ILE A 187 32.17 17.31 -29.36
C ILE A 187 33.14 18.07 -30.25
#